data_AF-A0A6L5B966-F1
#
_entry.id   AF-A0A6L5B966-F1
#
_cell.length_a   1.000
_cell.length_b   1.000
_cell.length_c   1.000
_cell.angle_alpha   90.00
_cell.angle_beta   90.00
_cell.angle_gamma   90.00
#
_symmetry.space_group_name_H-M   'P 1'
#
loop_
_entity.id
_entity.type
_entity.pdbx_description
1 polymer ?
#
loop_
_entity_poly.entity_id
_entity_poly.type
_entity_poly.pdbx_seq_one_letter_code
_entity_poly.pdbx_strand_id
1 'polypeptide(L)'
;MGAYFCREVLVFIFALAIVSYTGVAQDTAATLVPAIITFGDSAVDIGNNDYLPTIFKADYPPYGRDFANQKATGRFCNGKLATDITADTLGFTTYPPAYLSPQASGKNLLIGANFASAASGFDDKTAFLSHAIPLTQQLAYYKEYQSKLAAVAGSTKAASIIKEALYLVSFGSSDFVQNYYVNPYLNKFYTPDQYGSYLVDIYQSFIKDLYNLGARRIGVTSLPPLGCLPATRTLFGFHEPGCVSRINTDAQGFNKKINSATKQLEKQLPDLKIAVFDIFKPLYDVIASPSTNGFVEATRGCCGTGRIELTSLLCNPKSIGTCSNATEYVFWDSVHPSEAANQILADSLLIEGINLIS
;
A
#
# COMPACT_ATOMS: atom_id res chain seq x y z
N MET A 1 -5.17 13.79 40.65
CA MET A 1 -3.97 14.66 40.58
C MET A 1 -2.74 13.89 40.04
N GLY A 2 -2.90 13.12 38.96
CA GLY A 2 -1.83 12.23 38.45
C GLY A 2 -1.72 12.11 36.92
N ALA A 3 -2.60 12.77 36.15
CA ALA A 3 -2.56 12.74 34.69
C ALA A 3 -1.91 13.98 34.05
N TYR A 4 -1.84 15.10 34.79
CA TYR A 4 -1.25 16.34 34.29
C TYR A 4 0.29 16.35 34.37
N PHE A 5 0.87 15.57 35.29
CA PHE A 5 2.33 15.51 35.48
C PHE A 5 3.04 14.69 34.38
N CYS A 6 2.34 13.77 33.71
CA CYS A 6 2.91 12.92 32.65
C CYS A 6 2.98 13.66 31.29
N ARG A 7 2.13 14.67 31.10
CA ARG A 7 2.05 15.44 29.84
C ARG A 7 3.17 16.49 29.74
N GLU A 8 3.65 17.02 30.86
CA GLU A 8 4.74 18.00 30.85
C GLU A 8 6.14 17.37 30.71
N VAL A 9 6.33 16.14 31.17
CA VAL A 9 7.61 15.41 31.00
C VAL A 9 7.84 14.99 29.54
N LEU A 10 6.77 14.67 28.79
CA LEU A 10 6.85 14.35 27.35
C LEU A 10 7.16 15.57 26.48
N VAL A 11 6.68 16.77 26.86
CA VAL A 11 6.94 18.01 26.11
C VAL A 11 8.39 18.50 26.32
N PHE A 12 8.99 18.24 27.49
CA PHE A 12 10.36 18.66 27.78
C PHE A 12 11.44 17.83 27.07
N ILE A 13 11.18 16.58 26.68
CA ILE A 13 12.13 15.77 25.89
C ILE A 13 12.16 16.23 24.41
N PHE A 14 11.09 16.86 23.91
CA PHE A 14 11.00 17.33 22.53
C PHE A 14 11.56 18.75 22.28
N ALA A 15 11.84 19.53 23.33
CA ALA A 15 12.21 20.94 23.18
C ALA A 15 13.72 21.22 22.98
N LEU A 16 14.58 20.20 22.97
CA LEU A 16 16.05 20.37 22.93
C LEU A 16 16.72 20.12 21.58
N ALA A 17 15.96 19.88 20.50
CA ALA A 17 16.52 19.54 19.18
C ALA A 17 16.14 20.54 18.07
N ILE A 18 16.28 21.84 18.31
CA ILE A 18 16.13 22.87 17.25
C ILE A 18 17.29 23.87 17.29
N VAL A 19 18.42 23.53 16.68
CA VAL A 19 19.42 24.43 16.05
C VAL A 19 20.23 23.48 15.12
N SER A 20 20.34 23.56 13.78
CA SER A 20 20.67 24.64 12.85
C SER A 20 20.53 24.11 11.40
N TYR A 21 20.17 24.97 10.45
CA TYR A 21 20.12 24.68 9.01
C TYR A 21 21.52 24.74 8.37
N THR A 22 21.96 23.67 7.69
CA THR A 22 22.75 23.69 6.43
C THR A 22 22.77 22.27 5.85
N GLY A 23 22.52 22.11 4.55
CA GLY A 23 22.34 20.81 3.89
C GLY A 23 23.55 19.88 4.00
N VAL A 24 23.34 18.70 4.59
CA VAL A 24 24.16 17.49 4.53
C VAL A 24 23.22 16.30 4.76
N ALA A 25 23.62 15.11 4.29
CA ALA A 25 22.97 13.83 4.49
C ALA A 25 22.32 13.66 5.88
N GLN A 26 21.21 12.92 5.94
CA GLN A 26 20.46 12.62 7.15
C GLN A 26 21.37 12.12 8.29
N ASP A 27 21.78 13.03 9.16
CA ASP A 27 22.41 12.72 10.44
C ASP A 27 21.30 12.32 11.43
N THR A 28 21.14 11.01 11.57
CA THR A 28 20.65 10.26 12.74
C THR A 28 19.58 10.89 13.63
N ALA A 29 18.36 11.07 13.13
CA ALA A 29 17.23 10.48 13.85
C ALA A 29 17.24 9.00 13.51
N ALA A 30 17.45 8.11 14.49
CA ALA A 30 17.54 6.68 14.22
C ALA A 30 16.18 6.17 13.72
N THR A 31 16.06 5.94 12.41
CA THR A 31 14.92 5.23 11.86
C THR A 31 14.83 3.86 12.52
N LEU A 32 13.62 3.38 12.78
CA LEU A 32 13.42 2.08 13.45
C LEU A 32 13.85 0.89 12.58
N VAL A 33 13.92 1.10 11.27
CA VAL A 33 14.49 0.17 10.28
C VAL A 33 15.37 0.96 9.31
N PRO A 34 16.41 0.35 8.72
CA PRO A 34 17.32 1.08 7.82
C PRO A 34 16.70 1.41 6.46
N ALA A 35 15.72 0.63 6.01
CA ALA A 35 15.07 0.79 4.72
C ALA A 35 13.64 0.23 4.71
N ILE A 36 12.82 0.73 3.80
CA ILE A 36 11.49 0.19 3.49
C ILE A 36 11.48 -0.25 2.03
N ILE A 37 11.10 -1.50 1.78
CA ILE A 37 11.10 -2.13 0.45
C ILE A 37 9.67 -2.57 0.14
N THR A 38 9.06 -2.04 -0.91
CA THR A 38 7.62 -2.19 -1.14
C THR A 38 7.33 -2.87 -2.47
N PHE A 39 6.41 -3.83 -2.46
CA PHE A 39 5.87 -4.53 -3.62
C PHE A 39 4.36 -4.46 -3.57
N GLY A 40 3.70 -4.31 -4.72
CA GLY A 40 2.25 -4.30 -4.70
C GLY A 40 1.55 -3.72 -5.91
N ASP A 41 0.31 -3.34 -5.67
CA ASP A 41 -0.60 -2.68 -6.59
C ASP A 41 -0.75 -1.18 -6.31
N SER A 42 -1.86 -0.57 -6.73
CA SER A 42 -2.12 0.86 -6.60
C SER A 42 -2.27 1.34 -5.16
N ALA A 43 -2.57 0.44 -4.21
CA ALA A 43 -2.67 0.79 -2.80
C ALA A 43 -1.33 1.25 -2.20
N VAL A 44 -0.22 0.87 -2.83
CA VAL A 44 1.15 1.19 -2.37
C VAL A 44 2.06 1.72 -3.48
N ASP A 45 1.56 1.95 -4.70
CA ASP A 45 2.32 2.59 -5.78
C ASP A 45 2.52 4.09 -5.50
N ILE A 46 3.77 4.54 -5.67
CA ILE A 46 4.18 5.92 -5.44
C ILE A 46 4.69 6.62 -6.71
N GLY A 47 4.38 6.07 -7.90
CA GLY A 47 4.67 6.66 -9.20
C GLY A 47 5.52 5.80 -10.14
N ASN A 48 5.56 4.47 -9.98
CA ASN A 48 6.17 3.63 -11.02
C ASN A 48 5.37 3.69 -12.32
N ASN A 49 4.04 3.73 -12.23
CA ASN A 49 3.16 3.79 -13.40
C ASN A 49 3.35 5.05 -14.26
N ASP A 50 3.89 6.12 -13.70
CA ASP A 50 4.17 7.38 -14.41
C ASP A 50 5.12 7.15 -15.59
N TYR A 51 6.02 6.17 -15.46
CA TYR A 51 7.05 5.79 -16.44
C TYR A 51 6.60 4.71 -17.43
N LEU A 52 5.32 4.31 -17.40
CA LEU A 52 4.76 3.26 -18.25
C LEU A 52 3.75 3.84 -19.27
N PRO A 53 3.56 3.18 -20.42
CA PRO A 53 2.49 3.51 -21.37
C PRO A 53 1.16 2.90 -20.90
N THR A 54 0.66 3.35 -19.75
CA THR A 54 -0.60 2.89 -19.14
C THR A 54 -1.57 4.04 -18.88
N ILE A 55 -2.87 3.72 -18.77
CA ILE A 55 -3.91 4.67 -18.35
C ILE A 55 -4.07 4.74 -16.82
N PHE A 56 -3.48 3.80 -16.08
CA PHE A 56 -3.53 3.76 -14.62
C PHE A 56 -2.43 4.65 -14.06
N LYS A 57 -2.65 5.97 -14.11
CA LYS A 57 -1.73 6.98 -13.59
C LYS A 57 -2.42 7.93 -12.62
N ALA A 58 -1.65 8.46 -11.68
CA ALA A 58 -2.09 9.44 -10.70
C ALA A 58 -1.04 10.58 -10.55
N ASP A 59 -0.34 10.91 -11.64
CA ASP A 59 0.67 11.97 -11.76
C ASP A 59 0.10 13.32 -12.20
N TYR A 60 -1.22 13.48 -12.08
CA TYR A 60 -1.93 14.70 -12.44
C TYR A 60 -3.03 15.07 -11.42
N PRO A 61 -3.44 16.35 -11.34
CA PRO A 61 -4.53 16.77 -10.46
C PRO A 61 -5.86 16.05 -10.76
N PRO A 62 -6.72 15.77 -9.77
CA PRO A 62 -6.64 16.27 -8.40
C PRO A 62 -5.81 15.40 -7.44
N TYR A 63 -5.14 14.35 -7.91
CA TYR A 63 -4.26 13.53 -7.06
C TYR A 63 -3.16 14.37 -6.43
N GLY A 64 -2.79 14.06 -5.18
CA GLY A 64 -1.77 14.78 -4.43
C GLY A 64 -2.11 16.23 -4.04
N ARG A 65 -3.36 16.68 -4.19
CA ARG A 65 -3.77 18.06 -3.84
C ARG A 65 -3.60 18.41 -2.36
N ASP A 66 -3.61 17.43 -1.48
CA ASP A 66 -3.51 17.62 -0.02
C ASP A 66 -2.07 17.42 0.49
N PHE A 67 -1.12 17.06 -0.39
CA PHE A 67 0.30 17.21 -0.06
C PHE A 67 0.64 18.68 0.22
N ALA A 68 1.64 18.91 1.08
CA ALA A 68 2.12 20.25 1.40
C ALA A 68 2.57 21.06 0.16
N ASN A 69 3.06 20.39 -0.89
CA ASN A 69 3.43 21.00 -2.15
C ASN A 69 2.33 20.94 -3.23
N GLN A 70 1.19 20.31 -2.92
CA GLN A 70 0.04 20.11 -3.79
C GLN A 70 0.38 19.47 -5.15
N LYS A 71 1.41 18.62 -5.18
CA LYS A 71 1.85 17.94 -6.41
C LYS A 71 1.41 16.49 -6.42
N ALA A 72 0.79 16.10 -7.52
CA ALA A 72 0.60 14.71 -7.88
C ALA A 72 1.95 14.01 -8.04
N THR A 73 2.09 12.80 -7.50
CA THR A 73 3.34 12.02 -7.55
C THR A 73 3.14 10.62 -8.12
N GLY A 74 1.95 10.28 -8.66
CA GLY A 74 1.61 8.91 -9.02
C GLY A 74 1.00 8.08 -7.89
N ARG A 75 0.79 8.67 -6.69
CA ARG A 75 0.02 8.05 -5.60
C ARG A 75 -1.47 8.18 -5.88
N PHE A 76 -2.20 7.08 -5.75
CA PHE A 76 -3.64 7.01 -6.01
C PHE A 76 -4.46 7.55 -4.83
N CYS A 77 -4.15 8.76 -4.38
CA CYS A 77 -4.72 9.40 -3.20
C CYS A 77 -4.72 10.94 -3.35
N ASN A 78 -5.51 11.64 -2.53
CA ASN A 78 -5.39 13.09 -2.38
C ASN A 78 -4.06 13.53 -1.74
N GLY A 79 -3.42 12.66 -0.97
CA GLY A 79 -2.17 12.94 -0.27
C GLY A 79 -1.41 11.66 0.03
N LYS A 80 -1.00 11.45 1.28
CA LYS A 80 -0.24 10.26 1.69
C LYS A 80 -1.04 8.96 1.61
N LEU A 81 -0.34 7.89 1.27
CA LEU A 81 -0.81 6.51 1.42
C LEU A 81 -0.56 6.04 2.86
N ALA A 82 -1.20 4.94 3.27
CA ALA A 82 -0.95 4.34 4.58
C ALA A 82 0.54 4.00 4.77
N THR A 83 1.23 3.57 3.71
CA THR A 83 2.67 3.27 3.73
C THR A 83 3.55 4.50 3.91
N ASP A 84 3.16 5.66 3.39
CA ASP A 84 3.87 6.92 3.62
C ASP A 84 3.75 7.34 5.09
N ILE A 85 2.54 7.24 5.67
CA ILE A 85 2.27 7.55 7.08
C ILE A 85 3.00 6.59 8.02
N THR A 86 3.04 5.30 7.68
CA THR A 86 3.86 4.31 8.40
C THR A 86 5.34 4.69 8.33
N ALA A 87 5.86 5.11 7.17
CA ALA A 87 7.25 5.53 7.05
C ALA A 87 7.58 6.76 7.93
N ASP A 88 6.68 7.74 8.01
CA ASP A 88 6.84 8.89 8.93
C ASP A 88 6.98 8.42 10.38
N THR A 89 6.12 7.50 10.80
CA THR A 89 6.12 6.97 12.16
C THR A 89 7.37 6.15 12.48
N LEU A 90 7.97 5.51 11.47
CA LEU A 90 9.24 4.81 11.58
C LEU A 90 10.47 5.75 11.60
N GLY A 91 10.25 7.07 11.51
CA GLY A 91 11.27 8.11 11.61
C GLY A 91 11.89 8.53 10.28
N PHE A 92 11.31 8.13 9.15
CA PHE A 92 11.80 8.55 7.83
C PHE A 92 11.39 10.01 7.57
N THR A 93 12.36 10.82 7.14
CA THR A 93 12.12 12.21 6.69
C THR A 93 12.13 12.34 5.16
N THR A 94 12.59 11.30 4.48
CA THR A 94 12.53 11.09 3.04
C THR A 94 12.07 9.67 2.76
N TYR A 95 11.33 9.47 1.67
CA TYR A 95 10.71 8.19 1.36
C TYR A 95 11.53 7.40 0.31
N PRO A 96 11.47 6.06 0.35
CA PRO A 96 11.98 5.23 -0.74
C PRO A 96 11.41 5.69 -2.08
N PRO A 97 12.23 5.83 -3.15
CA PRO A 97 11.74 6.26 -4.45
C PRO A 97 10.97 5.14 -5.19
N ALA A 98 10.07 5.53 -6.10
CA ALA A 98 9.57 4.63 -7.13
C ALA A 98 10.75 4.12 -7.96
N TYR A 99 10.88 2.81 -8.15
CA TYR A 99 12.06 2.21 -8.77
C TYR A 99 12.32 2.68 -10.21
N LEU A 100 11.27 2.94 -10.99
CA LEU A 100 11.43 3.46 -12.36
C LEU A 100 11.77 4.95 -12.42
N SER A 101 11.67 5.67 -11.30
CA SER A 101 12.03 7.09 -11.23
C SER A 101 13.54 7.29 -11.35
N PRO A 102 14.01 8.36 -12.03
CA PRO A 102 15.42 8.77 -11.98
C PRO A 102 15.96 8.98 -10.56
N GLN A 103 15.07 9.22 -9.59
CA GLN A 103 15.40 9.38 -8.17
C GLN A 103 15.83 8.06 -7.51
N ALA A 104 15.52 6.89 -8.09
CA ALA A 104 15.98 5.58 -7.64
C ALA A 104 17.46 5.33 -8.03
N SER A 105 18.33 6.22 -7.58
CA SER A 105 19.76 6.21 -7.89
C SER A 105 20.61 6.70 -6.70
N GLY A 106 21.88 6.28 -6.68
CA GLY A 106 22.84 6.72 -5.69
C GLY A 106 22.38 6.48 -4.24
N LYS A 107 22.61 7.47 -3.37
CA LYS A 107 22.31 7.37 -1.94
C LYS A 107 20.82 7.23 -1.61
N ASN A 108 19.92 7.58 -2.53
CA ASN A 108 18.48 7.41 -2.30
C ASN A 108 18.08 5.94 -2.19
N LEU A 109 18.88 5.03 -2.73
CA LEU A 109 18.66 3.59 -2.60
C LEU A 109 18.96 3.06 -1.20
N LEU A 110 19.68 3.80 -0.36
CA LEU A 110 20.06 3.34 0.99
C LEU A 110 18.86 3.17 1.92
N ILE A 111 17.78 3.90 1.65
CA ILE A 111 16.53 3.86 2.44
C ILE A 111 15.49 2.92 1.83
N GLY A 112 15.81 2.21 0.74
CA GLY A 112 14.91 1.27 0.08
C GLY A 112 14.46 1.71 -1.31
N ALA A 113 13.45 1.03 -1.84
CA ALA A 113 12.77 1.36 -3.09
C ALA A 113 11.35 0.77 -3.11
N ASN A 114 10.48 1.38 -3.91
CA ASN A 114 9.12 0.89 -4.15
C ASN A 114 9.00 0.33 -5.58
N PHE A 115 8.60 -0.93 -5.69
CA PHE A 115 8.43 -1.66 -6.95
C PHE A 115 6.96 -1.84 -7.35
N ALA A 116 6.03 -1.37 -6.52
CA ALA A 116 4.60 -1.53 -6.74
C ALA A 116 4.14 -0.83 -8.02
N SER A 117 3.08 -1.35 -8.62
CA SER A 117 2.53 -0.84 -9.87
C SER A 117 1.02 -0.98 -9.88
N ALA A 118 0.32 0.13 -10.06
CA ALA A 118 -1.12 0.10 -10.15
C ALA A 118 -1.64 -0.84 -11.25
N ALA A 119 -2.72 -1.56 -10.92
CA ALA A 119 -3.29 -2.68 -11.69
C ALA A 119 -2.42 -3.95 -11.73
N SER A 120 -1.37 -4.07 -10.93
CA SER A 120 -0.71 -5.35 -10.67
C SER A 120 -1.50 -6.22 -9.70
N GLY A 121 -1.24 -7.53 -9.73
CA GLY A 121 -1.77 -8.53 -8.80
C GLY A 121 -0.72 -9.60 -8.48
N PHE A 122 -1.11 -10.61 -7.72
CA PHE A 122 -0.30 -11.82 -7.53
C PHE A 122 -0.19 -12.60 -8.85
N ASP A 123 -1.27 -12.70 -9.63
CA ASP A 123 -1.20 -13.31 -10.96
C ASP A 123 -0.67 -12.28 -11.96
N ASP A 124 0.47 -12.57 -12.60
CA ASP A 124 1.06 -11.70 -13.63
C ASP A 124 0.05 -11.34 -14.74
N LYS A 125 -0.91 -12.23 -15.04
CA LYS A 125 -1.94 -11.99 -16.06
C LYS A 125 -2.84 -10.80 -15.71
N THR A 126 -3.00 -10.49 -14.43
CA THR A 126 -3.74 -9.32 -13.94
C THR A 126 -3.12 -8.02 -14.48
N ALA A 127 -1.79 -7.95 -14.57
CA ALA A 127 -1.07 -6.76 -15.02
C ALA A 127 -1.08 -6.54 -16.54
N PHE A 128 -1.29 -7.60 -17.33
CA PHE A 128 -1.01 -7.58 -18.78
C PHE A 128 -1.92 -6.63 -19.57
N LEU A 129 -3.24 -6.67 -19.33
CA LEU A 129 -4.19 -5.82 -20.05
C LEU A 129 -4.01 -4.33 -19.73
N SER A 130 -3.45 -4.04 -18.55
CA SER A 130 -3.25 -2.69 -18.04
C SER A 130 -1.85 -2.13 -18.31
N HIS A 131 -0.97 -2.92 -18.95
CA HIS A 131 0.45 -2.58 -19.12
C HIS A 131 1.14 -2.20 -17.80
N ALA A 132 0.74 -2.82 -16.70
CA ALA A 132 1.33 -2.64 -15.37
C ALA A 132 2.58 -3.52 -15.21
N ILE A 133 3.35 -3.31 -14.14
CA ILE A 133 4.52 -4.13 -13.81
C ILE A 133 4.03 -5.41 -13.10
N PRO A 134 4.10 -6.59 -13.73
CA PRO A 134 3.68 -7.85 -13.10
C PRO A 134 4.56 -8.22 -11.91
N LEU A 135 4.06 -9.07 -11.01
CA LEU A 135 4.77 -9.51 -9.78
C LEU A 135 6.18 -10.02 -10.09
N THR A 136 6.33 -10.84 -11.13
CA THR A 136 7.64 -11.37 -11.54
C THR A 136 8.62 -10.28 -11.96
N GLN A 137 8.14 -9.23 -12.63
CA GLN A 137 8.95 -8.09 -13.02
C GLN A 137 9.29 -7.18 -11.83
N GLN A 138 8.38 -7.00 -10.87
CA GLN A 138 8.68 -6.30 -9.61
C GLN A 138 9.81 -7.01 -8.85
N LEU A 139 9.80 -8.35 -8.80
CA LEU A 139 10.89 -9.16 -8.23
C LEU A 139 12.21 -9.02 -9.02
N ALA A 140 12.14 -8.95 -10.35
CA ALA A 140 13.32 -8.75 -11.19
C ALA A 140 13.97 -7.39 -10.94
N TYR A 141 13.16 -6.32 -10.83
CA TYR A 141 13.64 -5.00 -10.43
C TYR A 141 14.25 -4.98 -9.03
N TYR A 142 13.70 -5.77 -8.10
CA TYR A 142 14.31 -5.92 -6.78
C TYR A 142 15.70 -6.57 -6.85
N LYS A 143 15.90 -7.61 -7.67
CA LYS A 143 17.23 -8.22 -7.87
C LYS A 143 18.22 -7.21 -8.46
N GLU A 144 17.78 -6.38 -9.40
CA GLU A 144 18.58 -5.28 -9.95
C GLU A 144 18.89 -4.22 -8.87
N TYR A 145 17.91 -3.85 -8.05
CA TYR A 145 18.09 -2.96 -6.90
C TYR A 145 19.17 -3.47 -5.93
N GLN A 146 19.19 -4.77 -5.60
CA GLN A 146 20.22 -5.32 -4.70
C GLN A 146 21.65 -5.08 -5.24
N SER A 147 21.81 -5.19 -6.56
CA SER A 147 23.09 -4.92 -7.24
C SER A 147 23.45 -3.44 -7.19
N LYS A 148 22.48 -2.54 -7.44
CA LYS A 148 22.67 -1.09 -7.34
C LYS A 148 22.98 -0.65 -5.90
N LEU A 149 22.29 -1.23 -4.92
CA LEU A 149 22.52 -0.97 -3.50
C LEU A 149 23.94 -1.39 -3.09
N ALA A 150 24.40 -2.58 -3.51
CA ALA A 150 25.75 -3.03 -3.24
C ALA A 150 26.81 -2.12 -3.86
N ALA A 151 26.56 -1.58 -5.06
CA ALA A 151 27.46 -0.62 -5.70
C ALA A 151 27.57 0.71 -4.92
N VAL A 152 26.50 1.15 -4.25
CA VAL A 152 26.48 2.40 -3.48
C VAL A 152 26.99 2.22 -2.04
N ALA A 153 26.57 1.14 -1.37
CA ALA A 153 26.82 0.91 0.06
C ALA A 153 28.03 0.00 0.34
N GLY A 154 28.48 -0.77 -0.65
CA GLY A 154 29.33 -1.93 -0.47
C GLY A 154 28.54 -3.17 -0.04
N SER A 155 29.00 -4.36 -0.44
CA SER A 155 28.25 -5.62 -0.29
C SER A 155 27.85 -5.95 1.15
N THR A 156 28.75 -5.73 2.12
CA THR A 156 28.46 -6.01 3.53
C THR A 156 27.37 -5.12 4.09
N LYS A 157 27.42 -3.81 3.80
CA LYS A 157 26.39 -2.88 4.28
C LYS A 157 25.07 -3.09 3.56
N ALA A 158 25.09 -3.34 2.25
CA ALA A 158 23.89 -3.68 1.49
C ALA A 158 23.19 -4.92 2.04
N ALA A 159 23.95 -5.99 2.38
CA ALA A 159 23.39 -7.19 2.98
C ALA A 159 22.75 -6.93 4.36
N SER A 160 23.36 -6.07 5.20
CA SER A 160 22.74 -5.63 6.48
C SER A 160 21.46 -4.84 6.24
N ILE A 161 21.45 -3.87 5.31
CA ILE A 161 20.25 -3.11 4.95
C ILE A 161 19.13 -4.05 4.50
N ILE A 162 19.41 -4.98 3.57
CA ILE A 162 18.43 -5.96 3.07
C ILE A 162 17.88 -6.83 4.20
N LYS A 163 18.75 -7.34 5.09
CA LYS A 163 18.33 -8.20 6.19
C LYS A 163 17.44 -7.48 7.21
N GLU A 164 17.73 -6.21 7.49
CA GLU A 164 17.08 -5.43 8.54
C GLU A 164 15.92 -4.55 8.03
N ALA A 165 15.78 -4.39 6.71
CA ALA A 165 14.71 -3.63 6.07
C ALA A 165 13.33 -4.20 6.39
N LEU A 166 12.33 -3.30 6.43
CA LEU A 166 10.93 -3.68 6.46
C LEU A 166 10.41 -3.86 5.02
N TYR A 167 9.92 -5.06 4.72
CA TYR A 167 9.29 -5.36 3.44
C TYR A 167 7.78 -5.21 3.58
N LEU A 168 7.15 -4.52 2.63
CA LEU A 168 5.70 -4.36 2.56
C LEU A 168 5.19 -4.98 1.25
N VAL A 169 4.24 -5.91 1.34
CA VAL A 169 3.67 -6.64 0.20
C VAL A 169 2.16 -6.43 0.19
N SER A 170 1.62 -5.81 -0.87
CA SER A 170 0.19 -5.52 -1.00
C SER A 170 -0.34 -5.84 -2.39
N PHE A 171 -0.97 -6.99 -2.54
CA PHE A 171 -1.55 -7.47 -3.80
C PHE A 171 -2.93 -8.12 -3.54
N GLY A 172 -3.62 -8.49 -4.62
CA GLY A 172 -4.85 -9.26 -4.57
C GLY A 172 -6.09 -8.45 -5.00
N SER A 173 -6.14 -7.16 -4.66
CA SER A 173 -7.32 -6.34 -4.96
C SER A 173 -7.60 -6.29 -6.46
N SER A 174 -6.56 -6.08 -7.27
CA SER A 174 -6.66 -6.12 -8.74
C SER A 174 -6.99 -7.51 -9.27
N ASP A 175 -6.43 -8.58 -8.69
CA ASP A 175 -6.70 -9.96 -9.13
C ASP A 175 -8.20 -10.28 -9.03
N PHE A 176 -8.86 -9.85 -7.96
CA PHE A 176 -10.29 -10.06 -7.80
C PHE A 176 -11.14 -9.07 -8.59
N VAL A 177 -10.98 -7.76 -8.32
CA VAL A 177 -11.90 -6.72 -8.82
C VAL A 177 -11.66 -6.42 -10.31
N GLN A 178 -10.41 -6.32 -10.73
CA GLN A 178 -10.02 -5.90 -12.07
C GLN A 178 -9.77 -7.07 -13.03
N ASN A 179 -9.64 -8.30 -12.52
CA ASN A 179 -9.43 -9.47 -13.36
C ASN A 179 -10.54 -10.52 -13.17
N TYR A 180 -10.62 -11.21 -12.03
CA TYR A 180 -11.55 -12.33 -11.83
C TYR A 180 -13.03 -11.99 -12.10
N TYR A 181 -13.57 -10.93 -11.48
CA TYR A 181 -15.01 -10.62 -11.63
C TYR A 181 -15.40 -10.04 -12.99
N VAL A 182 -14.43 -9.52 -13.76
CA VAL A 182 -14.67 -8.94 -15.10
C VAL A 182 -14.29 -9.88 -16.24
N ASN A 183 -13.42 -10.87 -15.99
CA ASN A 183 -12.92 -11.78 -16.99
C ASN A 183 -13.78 -13.06 -17.07
N PRO A 184 -14.65 -13.21 -18.09
CA PRO A 184 -15.56 -14.35 -18.19
C PRO A 184 -14.83 -15.67 -18.42
N TYR A 185 -13.57 -15.65 -18.89
CA TYR A 185 -12.79 -16.87 -18.99
C TYR A 185 -12.34 -17.34 -17.61
N LEU A 186 -11.90 -16.45 -16.72
CA LEU A 186 -11.47 -16.85 -15.38
C LEU A 186 -12.64 -17.30 -14.51
N ASN A 187 -13.70 -16.48 -14.39
CA ASN A 187 -14.81 -16.78 -13.48
C ASN A 187 -15.72 -17.93 -13.95
N LYS A 188 -15.60 -18.38 -15.20
CA LYS A 188 -16.26 -19.59 -15.70
C LYS A 188 -15.53 -20.87 -15.32
N PHE A 189 -14.20 -20.83 -15.18
CA PHE A 189 -13.38 -22.02 -14.91
C PHE A 189 -12.94 -22.15 -13.45
N TYR A 190 -12.95 -21.07 -12.68
CA TYR A 190 -12.57 -21.07 -11.27
C TYR A 190 -13.68 -20.47 -10.41
N THR A 191 -14.00 -21.11 -9.30
CA THR A 191 -14.73 -20.45 -8.20
C THR A 191 -13.81 -19.41 -7.53
N PRO A 192 -14.37 -18.44 -6.77
CA PRO A 192 -13.54 -17.48 -6.04
C PRO A 192 -12.57 -18.16 -5.06
N ASP A 193 -13.01 -19.24 -4.42
CA ASP A 193 -12.17 -20.03 -3.52
C ASP A 193 -11.00 -20.73 -4.23
N GLN A 194 -11.25 -21.31 -5.41
CA GLN A 194 -10.21 -21.95 -6.23
C GLN A 194 -9.19 -20.92 -6.74
N TYR A 195 -9.66 -19.78 -7.24
CA TYR A 195 -8.78 -18.71 -7.68
C TYR A 195 -7.98 -18.14 -6.50
N GLY A 196 -8.62 -17.96 -5.33
CA GLY A 196 -7.93 -17.57 -4.10
C GLY A 196 -6.83 -18.54 -3.68
N SER A 197 -7.05 -19.86 -3.79
CA SER A 197 -6.00 -20.86 -3.55
C SER A 197 -4.83 -20.72 -4.53
N TYR A 198 -5.12 -20.51 -5.82
CA TYR A 198 -4.09 -20.29 -6.83
C TYR A 198 -3.22 -19.06 -6.53
N LEU A 199 -3.83 -17.95 -6.14
CA LEU A 199 -3.09 -16.75 -5.74
C LEU A 199 -2.25 -16.96 -4.46
N VAL A 200 -2.75 -17.77 -3.51
CA VAL A 200 -2.00 -18.12 -2.28
C VAL A 200 -0.76 -18.96 -2.60
N ASP A 201 -0.81 -19.85 -3.59
CA ASP A 201 0.37 -20.60 -4.04
C ASP A 201 1.46 -19.67 -4.62
N ILE A 202 1.04 -18.66 -5.39
CA ILE A 202 1.95 -17.63 -5.92
C ILE A 202 2.52 -16.80 -4.78
N TYR A 203 1.68 -16.34 -3.85
CA TYR A 203 2.11 -15.61 -2.65
C TYR A 203 3.17 -16.39 -1.87
N GLN A 204 2.94 -17.68 -1.57
CA GLN A 204 3.90 -18.51 -0.85
C GLN A 204 5.24 -18.62 -1.58
N SER A 205 5.20 -18.73 -2.90
CA SER A 205 6.41 -18.80 -3.74
C SER A 205 7.18 -17.47 -3.70
N PHE A 206 6.46 -16.36 -3.84
CA PHE A 206 7.04 -15.01 -3.80
C PHE A 206 7.69 -14.69 -2.45
N ILE A 207 7.06 -15.05 -1.32
CA ILE A 207 7.67 -14.87 0.00
C ILE A 207 8.94 -15.70 0.16
N LYS A 208 8.96 -16.94 -0.34
CA LYS A 208 10.17 -17.78 -0.35
C LYS A 208 11.28 -17.15 -1.20
N ASP A 209 10.94 -16.56 -2.34
CA ASP A 209 11.90 -15.85 -3.18
C ASP A 209 12.50 -14.63 -2.46
N LEU A 210 11.67 -13.79 -1.82
CA LEU A 210 12.15 -12.66 -1.03
C LEU A 210 13.07 -13.13 0.12
N TYR A 211 12.67 -14.20 0.83
CA TYR A 211 13.48 -14.79 1.90
C TYR A 211 14.84 -15.29 1.40
N ASN A 212 14.86 -15.98 0.25
CA ASN A 212 16.08 -16.47 -0.40
C ASN A 212 16.97 -15.31 -0.88
N LEU A 213 16.38 -14.16 -1.19
CA LEU A 213 17.09 -12.92 -1.52
C LEU A 213 17.48 -12.09 -0.28
N GLY A 214 17.28 -12.62 0.94
CA GLY A 214 17.78 -12.03 2.19
C GLY A 214 16.76 -11.27 3.02
N ALA A 215 15.50 -11.16 2.59
CA ALA A 215 14.45 -10.51 3.38
C ALA A 215 14.18 -11.30 4.68
N ARG A 216 14.01 -10.59 5.81
CA ARG A 216 13.70 -11.21 7.10
C ARG A 216 12.53 -10.59 7.87
N ARG A 217 12.05 -9.41 7.47
CA ARG A 217 10.93 -8.70 8.14
C ARG A 217 9.90 -8.33 7.09
N ILE A 218 8.81 -9.09 7.00
CA ILE A 218 7.83 -8.94 5.93
C ILE A 218 6.44 -8.68 6.52
N GLY A 219 5.85 -7.54 6.15
CA GLY A 219 4.45 -7.22 6.37
C GLY A 219 3.67 -7.46 5.08
N VAL A 220 2.57 -8.20 5.17
CA VAL A 220 1.71 -8.54 4.02
C VAL A 220 0.31 -8.04 4.31
N THR A 221 -0.29 -7.23 3.45
CA THR A 221 -1.68 -6.80 3.69
C THR A 221 -2.67 -7.90 3.35
N SER A 222 -3.74 -8.00 4.12
CA SER A 222 -4.95 -8.72 3.69
C SER A 222 -5.61 -7.99 2.51
N LEU A 223 -6.63 -8.59 1.89
CA LEU A 223 -7.56 -7.84 1.05
C LEU A 223 -8.40 -6.88 1.91
N PRO A 224 -8.74 -5.69 1.40
CA PRO A 224 -9.72 -4.79 2.02
C PRO A 224 -11.15 -5.35 1.84
N PRO A 225 -12.20 -4.72 2.39
CA PRO A 225 -13.59 -5.09 2.09
C PRO A 225 -13.95 -4.74 0.64
N LEU A 226 -13.55 -5.60 -0.30
CA LEU A 226 -13.68 -5.39 -1.75
C LEU A 226 -15.12 -5.08 -2.17
N GLY A 227 -16.11 -5.69 -1.51
CA GLY A 227 -17.54 -5.46 -1.75
C GLY A 227 -17.99 -4.05 -1.39
N CYS A 228 -17.25 -3.34 -0.54
CA CYS A 228 -17.57 -1.99 -0.10
C CYS A 228 -16.96 -0.88 -0.98
N LEU A 229 -16.00 -1.21 -1.86
CA LEU A 229 -15.40 -0.22 -2.76
C LEU A 229 -16.49 0.41 -3.64
N PRO A 230 -16.51 1.74 -3.85
CA PRO A 230 -17.54 2.39 -4.66
C PRO A 230 -17.72 1.78 -6.05
N ALA A 231 -16.61 1.44 -6.74
CA ALA A 231 -16.62 0.77 -8.04
C ALA A 231 -17.31 -0.59 -7.96
N THR A 232 -16.98 -1.40 -6.96
CA THR A 232 -17.57 -2.72 -6.77
C THR A 232 -19.07 -2.63 -6.52
N ARG A 233 -19.51 -1.69 -5.68
CA ARG A 233 -20.93 -1.47 -5.40
C ARG A 233 -21.70 -1.10 -6.65
N THR A 234 -21.13 -0.24 -7.48
CA THR A 234 -21.78 0.21 -8.71
C THR A 234 -21.81 -0.89 -9.79
N LEU A 235 -20.71 -1.61 -9.98
CA LEU A 235 -20.59 -2.61 -11.04
C LEU A 235 -21.26 -3.94 -10.69
N PHE A 236 -21.27 -4.32 -9.42
CA PHE A 236 -21.62 -5.67 -8.98
C PHE A 236 -22.69 -5.74 -7.90
N GLY A 237 -23.23 -4.60 -7.44
CA GLY A 237 -24.20 -4.56 -6.36
C GLY A 237 -25.61 -5.00 -6.73
N PHE A 238 -26.03 -4.92 -8.01
CA PHE A 238 -27.33 -5.39 -8.50
C PHE A 238 -28.52 -5.17 -7.53
N HIS A 239 -28.69 -3.93 -7.04
CA HIS A 239 -29.73 -3.51 -6.07
C HIS A 239 -29.51 -3.88 -4.58
N GLU A 240 -28.37 -4.46 -4.20
CA GLU A 240 -27.98 -4.57 -2.79
C GLU A 240 -27.77 -3.18 -2.17
N PRO A 241 -28.44 -2.85 -1.05
CA PRO A 241 -28.17 -1.62 -0.33
C PRO A 241 -26.86 -1.75 0.45
N GLY A 242 -25.81 -1.06 0.00
CA GLY A 242 -24.53 -1.02 0.71
C GLY A 242 -23.43 -1.81 0.01
N CYS A 243 -22.63 -2.53 0.79
CA CYS A 243 -21.54 -3.36 0.29
C CYS A 243 -22.05 -4.66 -0.34
N VAL A 244 -21.38 -5.13 -1.40
CA VAL A 244 -21.71 -6.39 -2.09
C VAL A 244 -21.29 -7.58 -1.22
N SER A 245 -22.25 -8.25 -0.60
CA SER A 245 -21.98 -9.24 0.46
C SER A 245 -21.16 -10.45 -0.02
N ARG A 246 -21.47 -10.96 -1.23
CA ARG A 246 -20.74 -12.10 -1.82
C ARG A 246 -19.25 -11.78 -2.03
N ILE A 247 -18.92 -10.56 -2.45
CA ILE A 247 -17.53 -10.15 -2.73
C ILE A 247 -16.76 -9.96 -1.42
N ASN A 248 -17.39 -9.41 -0.39
CA ASN A 248 -16.77 -9.36 0.94
C ASN A 248 -16.56 -10.75 1.54
N THR A 249 -17.48 -11.68 1.31
CA THR A 249 -17.33 -13.08 1.73
C THR A 249 -16.14 -13.74 1.06
N ASP A 250 -15.97 -13.54 -0.25
CA ASP A 250 -14.82 -14.04 -1.01
C ASP A 250 -13.50 -13.43 -0.49
N ALA A 251 -13.46 -12.12 -0.24
CA ALA A 251 -12.28 -11.44 0.31
C ALA A 251 -11.90 -11.98 1.70
N GLN A 252 -12.87 -12.19 2.59
CA GLN A 252 -12.64 -12.80 3.90
C GLN A 252 -12.15 -14.26 3.78
N GLY A 253 -12.68 -15.02 2.82
CA GLY A 253 -12.23 -16.36 2.51
C GLY A 253 -10.75 -16.39 2.10
N PHE A 254 -10.35 -15.51 1.19
CA PHE A 254 -8.95 -15.35 0.79
C PHE A 254 -8.06 -14.89 1.95
N ASN A 255 -8.51 -13.92 2.76
CA ASN A 255 -7.77 -13.44 3.92
C ASN A 255 -7.47 -14.55 4.93
N LYS A 256 -8.41 -15.48 5.15
CA LYS A 256 -8.17 -16.67 5.98
C LYS A 256 -7.09 -17.58 5.41
N LYS A 257 -7.05 -17.76 4.08
CA LYS A 257 -6.01 -18.56 3.40
C LYS A 257 -4.64 -17.91 3.51
N ILE A 258 -4.52 -16.61 3.23
CA ILE A 258 -3.25 -15.85 3.38
C ILE A 258 -2.74 -15.89 4.82
N ASN A 259 -3.62 -15.70 5.81
CA ASN A 259 -3.25 -15.84 7.23
C ASN A 259 -2.71 -17.24 7.55
N SER A 260 -3.35 -18.28 7.04
CA SER A 260 -2.95 -19.67 7.27
C SER A 260 -1.60 -19.98 6.58
N ALA A 261 -1.43 -19.56 5.33
CA ALA A 261 -0.18 -19.69 4.58
C ALA A 261 0.98 -18.94 5.26
N THR A 262 0.73 -17.72 5.74
CA THR A 262 1.74 -16.91 6.44
C THR A 262 2.23 -17.58 7.71
N LYS A 263 1.32 -18.12 8.54
CA LYS A 263 1.67 -18.90 9.73
C LYS A 263 2.47 -20.18 9.40
N GLN A 264 2.26 -20.76 8.23
CA GLN A 264 3.06 -21.90 7.77
C GLN A 264 4.46 -21.46 7.32
N LEU A 265 4.56 -20.36 6.57
CA LEU A 265 5.84 -19.79 6.14
C LEU A 265 6.72 -19.40 7.33
N GLU A 266 6.15 -18.74 8.33
CA GLU A 266 6.86 -18.37 9.59
C GLU A 266 7.46 -19.60 10.29
N LYS A 267 6.75 -20.74 10.30
CA LYS A 267 7.25 -21.99 10.88
C LYS A 267 8.31 -22.68 10.02
N GLN A 268 8.24 -22.51 8.70
CA GLN A 268 9.11 -23.19 7.74
C GLN A 268 10.42 -22.46 7.47
N LEU A 269 10.45 -21.14 7.69
CA LEU A 269 11.56 -20.27 7.30
C LEU A 269 12.23 -19.71 8.56
N PRO A 270 13.38 -20.26 8.98
CA PRO A 270 14.11 -19.77 10.16
C PRO A 270 14.42 -18.28 10.06
N ASP A 271 14.36 -17.59 11.20
CA ASP A 271 14.65 -16.15 11.33
C ASP A 271 13.73 -15.21 10.53
N LEU A 272 12.71 -15.72 9.82
CA LEU A 272 11.70 -14.90 9.16
C LEU A 272 10.71 -14.38 10.21
N LYS A 273 10.62 -13.06 10.33
CA LYS A 273 9.51 -12.36 10.97
C LYS A 273 8.52 -11.96 9.89
N ILE A 274 7.31 -12.52 9.92
CA ILE A 274 6.28 -12.22 8.93
C ILE A 274 4.93 -12.03 9.62
N ALA A 275 4.20 -10.99 9.23
CA ALA A 275 2.88 -10.68 9.76
C ALA A 275 1.91 -10.34 8.63
N VAL A 276 0.65 -10.75 8.80
CA VAL A 276 -0.44 -10.25 7.95
C VAL A 276 -1.03 -9.03 8.64
N PHE A 277 -1.14 -7.94 7.89
CA PHE A 277 -1.79 -6.72 8.31
C PHE A 277 -3.24 -6.70 7.85
N ASP A 278 -4.18 -6.70 8.79
CA ASP A 278 -5.62 -6.67 8.53
C ASP A 278 -6.07 -5.26 8.12
N ILE A 279 -6.18 -5.05 6.81
CA ILE A 279 -6.80 -3.84 6.25
C ILE A 279 -8.30 -4.04 5.96
N PHE A 280 -8.83 -5.25 6.17
CA PHE A 280 -10.26 -5.51 5.97
C PHE A 280 -11.07 -4.84 7.08
N LYS A 281 -10.77 -5.20 8.33
CA LYS A 281 -11.60 -4.81 9.47
C LYS A 281 -11.61 -3.31 9.73
N PRO A 282 -10.46 -2.59 9.80
CA PRO A 282 -10.48 -1.17 10.08
C PRO A 282 -11.24 -0.37 9.01
N LEU A 283 -11.04 -0.70 7.72
CA LEU A 283 -11.76 -0.03 6.64
C LEU A 283 -13.26 -0.37 6.65
N TYR A 284 -13.62 -1.63 6.91
CA TYR A 284 -15.02 -2.05 7.01
C TYR A 284 -15.75 -1.34 8.15
N ASP A 285 -15.14 -1.23 9.33
CA ASP A 285 -15.72 -0.56 10.49
C ASP A 285 -15.95 0.94 10.22
N VAL A 286 -14.98 1.61 9.58
CA VAL A 286 -15.10 3.01 9.15
C VAL A 286 -16.24 3.18 8.15
N ILE A 287 -16.39 2.27 7.18
CA ILE A 287 -17.48 2.33 6.21
C ILE A 287 -18.84 2.09 6.85
N ALA A 288 -18.92 1.17 7.81
CA ALA A 288 -20.14 0.83 8.52
C ALA A 288 -20.58 1.95 9.49
N SER A 289 -19.66 2.77 9.98
CA SER A 289 -19.94 3.84 10.95
C SER A 289 -19.05 5.07 10.72
N PRO A 290 -19.19 5.78 9.58
CA PRO A 290 -18.25 6.83 9.17
C PRO A 290 -18.12 7.98 10.16
N SER A 291 -19.23 8.39 10.78
CA SER A 291 -19.26 9.50 11.73
C SER A 291 -18.40 9.28 12.99
N THR A 292 -18.08 8.04 13.37
CA THR A 292 -17.25 7.75 14.55
C THR A 292 -15.80 8.19 14.36
N ASN A 293 -15.36 8.33 13.11
CA ASN A 293 -14.02 8.76 12.73
C ASN A 293 -14.05 10.10 11.95
N GLY A 294 -15.15 10.85 12.03
CA GLY A 294 -15.27 12.17 11.41
C GLY A 294 -15.59 12.15 9.90
N PHE A 295 -15.90 11.00 9.32
CA PHE A 295 -16.34 10.92 7.92
C PHE A 295 -17.84 11.17 7.79
N VAL A 296 -18.21 11.75 6.66
CA VAL A 296 -19.59 12.01 6.24
C VAL A 296 -20.00 11.06 5.11
N GLU A 297 -19.10 10.81 4.16
CA GLU A 297 -19.36 9.98 2.98
C GLU A 297 -18.43 8.76 2.94
N ALA A 298 -19.02 7.57 2.91
CA ALA A 298 -18.31 6.28 2.88
C ALA A 298 -18.71 5.38 1.71
N THR A 299 -19.58 5.88 0.84
CA THR A 299 -20.19 5.12 -0.25
C THR A 299 -19.72 5.52 -1.62
N ARG A 300 -19.10 6.70 -1.74
CA ARG A 300 -18.58 7.27 -2.97
C ARG A 300 -17.21 7.87 -2.75
N GLY A 301 -16.40 7.91 -3.80
CA GLY A 301 -15.16 8.67 -3.84
C GLY A 301 -15.41 10.18 -3.80
N CYS A 302 -14.47 10.93 -3.22
CA CYS A 302 -14.45 12.38 -3.30
C CYS A 302 -14.29 12.89 -4.74
N CYS A 303 -13.55 12.16 -5.58
CA CYS A 303 -13.22 12.59 -6.94
C CYS A 303 -14.28 12.23 -7.98
N GLY A 304 -14.57 13.17 -8.90
CA GLY A 304 -15.53 12.95 -9.99
C GLY A 304 -16.96 12.68 -9.48
N THR A 305 -17.67 11.71 -10.05
CA THR A 305 -18.94 11.25 -9.46
C THR A 305 -18.72 10.23 -8.34
N GLY A 306 -17.51 9.72 -8.14
CA GLY A 306 -17.15 8.80 -7.06
C GLY A 306 -17.85 7.44 -7.08
N ARG A 307 -18.42 6.99 -8.20
CA ARG A 307 -19.17 5.72 -8.35
C ARG A 307 -18.45 4.66 -9.21
N ILE A 308 -17.81 5.04 -10.31
CA ILE A 308 -17.15 4.11 -11.27
C ILE A 308 -15.73 4.58 -11.64
N GLU A 309 -15.36 5.79 -11.24
CA GLU A 309 -14.18 6.50 -11.74
C GLU A 309 -12.87 5.86 -11.33
N LEU A 310 -12.18 5.27 -12.31
CA LEU A 310 -10.77 4.88 -12.23
C LEU A 310 -9.96 5.97 -12.92
N THR A 311 -9.11 6.67 -12.17
CA THR A 311 -8.06 7.56 -12.69
C THR A 311 -8.48 8.41 -13.91
N SER A 312 -7.96 8.06 -15.10
CA SER A 312 -8.07 8.73 -16.39
C SER A 312 -9.51 8.93 -16.84
N LEU A 313 -10.36 7.96 -16.51
CA LEU A 313 -11.78 8.01 -16.76
C LEU A 313 -12.44 8.61 -15.53
N LEU A 314 -12.53 9.95 -15.55
CA LEU A 314 -13.37 10.79 -14.71
C LEU A 314 -12.87 11.10 -13.28
N CYS A 315 -11.63 10.77 -12.91
CA CYS A 315 -10.90 11.46 -11.81
C CYS A 315 -9.66 12.19 -12.36
N ASN A 316 -9.89 13.30 -13.07
CA ASN A 316 -8.86 14.08 -13.76
C ASN A 316 -9.16 15.59 -13.65
N PRO A 317 -8.31 16.50 -14.18
CA PRO A 317 -8.50 17.93 -14.01
C PRO A 317 -9.81 18.49 -14.60
N LYS A 318 -10.47 17.74 -15.50
CA LYS A 318 -11.74 18.11 -16.14
C LYS A 318 -12.95 17.49 -15.45
N SER A 319 -12.74 16.70 -14.40
CA SER A 319 -13.81 16.04 -13.66
C SER A 319 -14.65 17.05 -12.89
N ILE A 320 -15.94 17.10 -13.22
CA ILE A 320 -16.93 17.83 -12.44
C ILE A 320 -17.31 16.99 -11.22
N GLY A 321 -17.43 17.63 -10.05
CA GLY A 321 -17.95 16.99 -8.85
C GLY A 321 -16.92 16.57 -7.81
N THR A 322 -15.62 16.83 -8.03
CA THR A 322 -14.60 16.60 -7.01
C THR A 322 -14.91 17.39 -5.74
N CYS A 323 -14.96 16.72 -4.59
CA CYS A 323 -15.37 17.29 -3.32
C CYS A 323 -14.41 18.40 -2.83
N SER A 324 -14.92 19.35 -2.05
CA SER A 324 -14.12 20.44 -1.46
C SER A 324 -13.28 20.00 -0.27
N ASN A 325 -13.75 19.03 0.52
CA ASN A 325 -13.07 18.55 1.71
C ASN A 325 -12.90 17.01 1.67
N ALA A 326 -11.68 16.53 1.39
CA ALA A 326 -11.41 15.09 1.31
C ALA A 326 -11.41 14.40 2.68
N THR A 327 -11.26 15.14 3.80
CA THR A 327 -11.22 14.53 5.14
C THR A 327 -12.59 13.98 5.57
N GLU A 328 -13.66 14.41 4.91
CA GLU A 328 -15.02 13.93 5.16
C GLU A 328 -15.36 12.67 4.35
N TYR A 329 -14.46 12.21 3.47
CA TYR A 329 -14.67 11.06 2.58
C TYR A 329 -13.76 9.90 2.94
N VAL A 330 -14.31 8.70 3.07
CA VAL A 330 -13.50 7.48 3.27
C VAL A 330 -12.68 7.16 2.02
N PHE A 331 -13.26 7.36 0.84
CA PHE A 331 -12.64 7.06 -0.43
C PHE A 331 -12.23 8.34 -1.17
N TRP A 332 -11.02 8.34 -1.72
CA TRP A 332 -10.56 9.39 -2.61
C TRP A 332 -11.21 9.27 -3.99
N ASP A 333 -11.10 8.10 -4.62
CA ASP A 333 -11.76 7.78 -5.89
C ASP A 333 -12.66 6.54 -5.73
N SER A 334 -13.02 5.86 -6.82
CA SER A 334 -13.94 4.72 -6.73
C SER A 334 -13.33 3.44 -6.14
N VAL A 335 -12.03 3.44 -5.83
CA VAL A 335 -11.28 2.28 -5.33
C VAL A 335 -10.42 2.64 -4.11
N HIS A 336 -9.72 3.77 -4.15
CA HIS A 336 -8.66 4.07 -3.21
C HIS A 336 -9.15 4.87 -2.00
N PRO A 337 -8.65 4.58 -0.77
CA PRO A 337 -8.93 5.40 0.40
C PRO A 337 -8.41 6.83 0.27
N SER A 338 -9.04 7.78 0.96
CA SER A 338 -8.48 9.12 1.16
C SER A 338 -7.29 9.09 2.11
N GLU A 339 -6.49 10.15 2.16
CA GLU A 339 -5.41 10.30 3.14
C GLU A 339 -5.92 10.14 4.58
N ALA A 340 -7.11 10.68 4.88
CA ALA A 340 -7.74 10.56 6.20
C ALA A 340 -8.09 9.10 6.54
N ALA A 341 -8.59 8.31 5.58
CA ALA A 341 -8.83 6.89 5.79
C ALA A 341 -7.52 6.08 5.84
N ASN A 342 -6.51 6.48 5.06
CA ASN A 342 -5.18 5.89 5.10
C ASN A 342 -4.48 6.10 6.45
N GLN A 343 -4.76 7.19 7.17
CA GLN A 343 -4.28 7.39 8.54
C GLN A 343 -4.79 6.29 9.48
N ILE A 344 -6.09 5.97 9.41
CA ILE A 344 -6.69 4.91 10.25
C ILE A 344 -6.09 3.55 9.92
N LEU A 345 -5.88 3.28 8.62
CA LEU A 345 -5.18 2.06 8.20
C LEU A 345 -3.76 2.03 8.76
N ALA A 346 -2.99 3.10 8.59
CA ALA A 346 -1.62 3.19 9.09
C ALA A 346 -1.53 2.97 10.61
N ASP A 347 -2.46 3.53 11.39
CA ASP A 347 -2.52 3.32 12.84
C ASP A 347 -2.70 1.83 13.20
N SER A 348 -3.53 1.09 12.44
CA SER A 348 -3.67 -0.37 12.60
C SER A 348 -2.38 -1.11 12.21
N LEU A 349 -1.79 -0.75 11.05
CA LEU A 349 -0.55 -1.36 10.55
C LEU A 349 0.58 -1.25 11.58
N LEU A 350 0.68 -0.12 12.29
CA LEU A 350 1.72 0.11 13.30
C LEU A 350 1.60 -0.85 14.48
N ILE A 351 0.37 -1.10 14.97
CA ILE A 351 0.11 -2.01 16.09
C ILE A 351 0.45 -3.46 15.67
N GLU A 352 0.03 -3.85 14.47
CA GLU A 352 0.25 -5.20 13.94
C GLU A 352 1.72 -5.45 13.55
N GLY A 353 2.45 -4.38 13.22
CA GLY A 353 3.84 -4.39 12.78
C GLY A 353 4.89 -4.40 13.88
N ILE A 354 4.52 -4.24 15.16
CA ILE A 354 5.47 -4.15 16.29
C ILE A 354 6.47 -5.31 16.27
N ASN A 355 5.99 -6.55 16.05
CA ASN A 355 6.84 -7.74 16.06
C ASN A 355 7.87 -7.75 14.92
N LEU A 356 7.63 -7.04 13.82
CA LEU A 356 8.54 -6.98 12.67
C LEU A 356 9.74 -6.07 12.93
N ILE A 357 9.58 -5.05 13.78
CA ILE A 357 10.59 -4.02 14.06
C ILE A 357 11.30 -4.22 15.40
N SER A 358 10.71 -5.01 16.31
CA SER A 358 11.31 -5.40 17.59
C SER A 358 12.48 -6.37 17.48
#